data_AF-A0A562HAU0-F1
#
_entry.id   AF-A0A562HAU0-F1
#
_cell.length_a   1.000
_cell.length_b   1.000
_cell.length_c   1.000
_cell.angle_alpha   90.00
_cell.angle_beta   90.00
_cell.angle_gamma   90.00
#
_symmetry.space_group_name_H-M   'P 1'
#
loop_
_entity.id
_entity.type
_entity.pdbx_description
1 polymer ?
#
loop_
_entity_poly.entity_id
_entity_poly.type
_entity_poly.pdbx_seq_one_letter_code
_entity_poly.pdbx_strand_id
1 'polypeptide(L)'
;MTGEELMSVSETTARRRNLLVSIVRGILKEKYEVTREFTVAEIETVFHFRKRDIAYNLDFFFEQRSGKFILKTEKLDEAQKIIRNHHQALGQLETAKVLFIKSFGRFYDDYETSEGFSFDHERLRRIFSDLHPVIPILHWGMLPILSKWLMINSGRLPENDIIDFYDHYDMLTALLKEIRGRGETMETKGDDTLNKEMTFSVYTRRWGHPNVYRIERTVDGWEVRHIAINGKCAKDGEGALMRNLHHDSIFFPEEGVKYALSNLWDDAEDGEIGLEELQIRLQQVADWISSVEKAVGENQPDWVQYC
;
A
#
# COMPACT_ATOMS: atom_id res chain seq x y z
N MET A 1 14.10 33.94 9.55
CA MET A 1 14.14 32.46 9.52
C MET A 1 13.05 31.96 10.46
N THR A 2 11.86 31.74 9.91
CA THR A 2 10.76 31.11 10.62
C THR A 2 10.71 29.68 10.12
N GLY A 3 11.06 28.73 10.98
CA GLY A 3 10.91 27.32 10.71
C GLY A 3 9.42 26.98 10.68
N GLU A 4 8.88 26.81 9.49
CA GLU A 4 7.76 25.89 9.31
C GLU A 4 8.33 24.49 9.52
N GLU A 5 7.97 23.85 10.63
CA GLU A 5 7.98 22.40 10.68
C GLU A 5 7.09 21.92 9.54
N LEU A 6 7.71 21.46 8.44
CA LEU A 6 7.04 20.66 7.44
C LEU A 6 6.41 19.47 8.16
N MET A 7 5.10 19.54 8.44
CA MET A 7 4.34 18.40 8.92
C MET A 7 4.50 17.30 7.89
N SER A 8 5.31 16.29 8.19
CA SER A 8 5.52 15.16 7.29
C SER A 8 4.20 14.40 7.12
N VAL A 9 3.82 14.13 5.88
CA VAL A 9 2.64 13.31 5.59
C VAL A 9 2.96 11.88 6.00
N SER A 10 2.25 11.37 7.02
CA SER A 10 2.39 9.98 7.45
C SER A 10 1.69 9.01 6.49
N GLU A 11 2.08 7.73 6.53
CA GLU A 11 1.40 6.66 5.78
C GLU A 11 -0.10 6.61 6.10
N THR A 12 -0.46 6.73 7.38
CA THR A 12 -1.86 6.77 7.85
C THR A 12 -2.61 7.95 7.24
N THR A 13 -1.99 9.13 7.17
CA THR A 13 -2.58 10.33 6.56
C THR A 13 -2.83 10.11 5.06
N ALA A 14 -1.82 9.61 4.34
CA ALA A 14 -1.92 9.30 2.92
C ALA A 14 -3.00 8.23 2.62
N ARG A 15 -3.06 7.17 3.42
CA ARG A 15 -4.09 6.11 3.30
C ARG A 15 -5.48 6.67 3.56
N ARG A 16 -5.67 7.51 4.60
CA ARG A 16 -6.96 8.14 4.90
C ARG A 16 -7.43 9.05 3.77
N ARG A 17 -6.54 9.83 3.15
CA ARG A 17 -6.92 10.62 1.96
C ARG A 17 -7.46 9.73 0.85
N ASN A 18 -6.80 8.62 0.53
CA ASN A 18 -7.28 7.70 -0.50
C ASN A 18 -8.59 7.00 -0.10
N LEU A 19 -8.77 6.63 1.16
CA LEU A 19 -10.03 6.07 1.67
C LEU A 19 -11.20 7.06 1.53
N LEU A 20 -10.97 8.35 1.80
CA LEU A 20 -11.99 9.39 1.60
C LEU A 20 -12.38 9.51 0.13
N VAL A 21 -11.40 9.52 -0.78
CA VAL A 21 -11.65 9.52 -2.23
C VAL A 21 -12.42 8.25 -2.64
N SER A 22 -12.08 7.09 -2.09
CA SER A 22 -12.78 5.83 -2.32
C SER A 22 -14.24 5.87 -1.87
N ILE A 23 -14.52 6.44 -0.68
CA ILE A 23 -15.89 6.68 -0.19
C ILE A 23 -16.67 7.54 -1.20
N VAL A 24 -16.11 8.67 -1.62
CA VAL A 24 -16.78 9.57 -2.57
C VAL A 24 -17.03 8.88 -3.91
N ARG A 25 -16.05 8.13 -4.45
CA ARG A 25 -16.21 7.35 -5.68
C ARG A 25 -17.35 6.34 -5.56
N GLY A 26 -17.41 5.61 -4.44
CA GLY A 26 -18.48 4.64 -4.18
C GLY A 26 -19.86 5.29 -4.08
N ILE A 27 -19.98 6.41 -3.35
CA ILE A 27 -21.22 7.18 -3.23
C ILE A 27 -21.71 7.64 -4.61
N LEU A 28 -20.82 8.21 -5.43
CA LEU A 28 -21.16 8.69 -6.78
C LEU A 28 -21.57 7.54 -7.72
N LYS A 29 -20.81 6.44 -7.70
CA LYS A 29 -21.06 5.26 -8.54
C LYS A 29 -22.42 4.63 -8.25
N GLU A 30 -22.72 4.42 -6.97
CA GLU A 30 -23.97 3.78 -6.54
C GLU A 30 -25.14 4.76 -6.40
N LYS A 31 -24.89 6.06 -6.64
CA LYS A 31 -25.87 7.16 -6.50
C LYS A 31 -26.50 7.22 -5.11
N TYR A 32 -25.69 7.00 -4.08
CA TYR A 32 -26.14 7.07 -2.70
C TYR A 32 -26.24 8.52 -2.22
N GLU A 33 -27.15 8.75 -1.27
CA GLU A 33 -27.12 9.96 -0.47
C GLU A 33 -25.90 9.94 0.46
N VAL A 34 -25.20 11.05 0.56
CA VAL A 34 -23.98 11.16 1.39
C VAL A 34 -24.27 10.99 2.89
N THR A 35 -25.51 11.24 3.32
CA THR A 35 -25.99 11.06 4.71
C THR A 35 -26.49 9.65 5.02
N ARG A 36 -26.41 8.73 4.06
CA ARG A 36 -26.86 7.35 4.19
C ARG A 36 -26.07 6.61 5.27
N GLU A 37 -26.72 5.62 5.87
CA GLU A 37 -26.10 4.64 6.75
C GLU A 37 -25.60 3.41 5.96
N PHE A 38 -24.42 2.92 6.30
CA PHE A 38 -23.75 1.80 5.65
C PHE A 38 -23.53 0.63 6.61
N THR A 39 -23.60 -0.58 6.10
CA THR A 39 -23.12 -1.79 6.79
C THR A 39 -21.62 -1.98 6.57
N VAL A 40 -20.96 -2.78 7.41
CA VAL A 40 -19.53 -3.12 7.21
C VAL A 40 -19.31 -3.76 5.83
N ALA A 41 -20.21 -4.64 5.40
CA ALA A 41 -20.12 -5.29 4.10
C ALA A 41 -20.18 -4.28 2.94
N GLU A 42 -20.99 -3.23 3.03
CA GLU A 42 -21.01 -2.15 2.05
C GLU A 42 -19.73 -1.32 2.10
N ILE A 43 -19.18 -1.04 3.28
CA ILE A 43 -17.90 -0.30 3.40
C ILE A 43 -16.76 -1.10 2.74
N GLU A 44 -16.75 -2.42 2.91
CA GLU A 44 -15.77 -3.30 2.26
C GLU A 44 -15.97 -3.37 0.74
N THR A 45 -17.21 -3.52 0.27
CA THR A 45 -17.47 -3.79 -1.16
C THR A 45 -17.62 -2.54 -2.01
N VAL A 46 -18.24 -1.48 -1.49
CA VAL A 46 -18.52 -0.24 -2.21
C VAL A 46 -17.37 0.75 -2.07
N PHE A 47 -16.74 0.82 -0.89
CA PHE A 47 -15.64 1.75 -0.62
C PHE A 47 -14.27 1.08 -0.61
N HIS A 48 -14.21 -0.24 -0.82
CA HIS A 48 -12.96 -1.00 -0.92
C HIS A 48 -12.06 -0.87 0.33
N PHE A 49 -12.67 -0.79 1.51
CA PHE A 49 -11.93 -0.86 2.77
C PHE A 49 -11.45 -2.30 2.97
N ARG A 50 -10.14 -2.47 3.14
CA ARG A 50 -9.55 -3.76 3.56
C ARG A 50 -9.86 -4.03 5.03
N LYS A 51 -9.70 -5.28 5.49
CA LYS A 51 -9.87 -5.62 6.92
C LYS A 51 -8.98 -4.76 7.82
N ARG A 52 -7.77 -4.41 7.36
CA ARG A 52 -6.88 -3.48 8.06
C ARG A 52 -7.44 -2.05 8.14
N ASP A 53 -8.09 -1.56 7.09
CA ASP A 53 -8.75 -0.25 7.13
C ASP A 53 -9.95 -0.25 8.07
N ILE A 54 -10.71 -1.34 8.10
CA ILE A 54 -11.80 -1.53 9.05
C ILE A 54 -11.26 -1.48 10.49
N ALA A 55 -10.14 -2.15 10.77
CA ALA A 55 -9.53 -2.18 12.10
C ALA A 55 -8.99 -0.81 12.56
N TYR A 56 -8.43 0.00 11.65
CA TYR A 56 -7.62 1.17 12.03
C TYR A 56 -8.13 2.53 11.55
N ASN A 57 -9.05 2.54 10.59
CA ASN A 57 -9.54 3.76 9.95
C ASN A 57 -11.07 3.90 9.97
N LEU A 58 -11.82 2.85 10.30
CA LEU A 58 -13.29 2.94 10.32
C LEU A 58 -13.79 4.06 11.24
N ASP A 59 -13.31 4.10 12.48
CA ASP A 59 -13.68 5.12 13.47
C ASP A 59 -13.19 6.52 13.09
N PHE A 60 -12.21 6.65 12.19
CA PHE A 60 -11.80 7.97 11.70
C PHE A 60 -12.88 8.58 10.80
N PHE A 61 -13.57 7.76 10.02
CA PHE A 61 -14.57 8.21 9.04
C PHE A 61 -16.00 8.17 9.55
N PHE A 62 -16.34 7.15 10.34
CA PHE A 62 -17.72 6.81 10.64
C PHE A 62 -18.03 6.85 12.15
N GLU A 63 -19.29 7.15 12.46
CA GLU A 63 -19.93 6.89 13.75
C GLU A 63 -20.81 5.66 13.64
N GLN A 64 -20.76 4.78 14.64
CA GLN A 64 -21.64 3.63 14.70
C GLN A 64 -22.99 3.99 15.32
N ARG A 65 -24.10 3.64 14.65
CA ARG A 65 -25.47 3.80 15.12
C ARG A 65 -26.24 2.50 14.88
N SER A 66 -26.64 1.83 15.96
CA SER A 66 -27.47 0.60 15.90
C SER A 66 -26.94 -0.48 14.94
N GLY A 67 -25.62 -0.70 14.92
CA GLY A 67 -24.98 -1.70 14.07
C GLY A 67 -24.69 -1.25 12.63
N LYS A 68 -25.02 0.00 12.27
CA LYS A 68 -24.65 0.64 11.00
C LYS A 68 -23.71 1.81 11.22
N PHE A 69 -23.19 2.37 10.13
CA PHE A 69 -22.16 3.39 10.12
C PHE A 69 -22.61 4.60 9.31
N ILE A 70 -22.49 5.79 9.87
CA ILE A 70 -22.75 7.07 9.18
C ILE A 70 -21.47 7.90 9.17
N LEU A 71 -21.21 8.65 8.11
CA LEU A 71 -20.06 9.56 8.08
C LEU A 71 -20.14 10.57 9.23
N LYS A 72 -19.01 10.78 9.91
CA LYS A 72 -18.83 11.87 10.87
C LYS A 72 -19.06 13.22 10.18
N THR A 73 -19.58 14.20 10.91
CA THR A 73 -19.92 15.53 10.34
C THR A 73 -18.77 16.16 9.57
N GLU A 74 -17.55 16.15 10.11
CA GLU A 74 -16.37 16.69 9.42
C GLU A 74 -16.10 15.97 8.08
N LYS A 75 -16.20 14.64 8.06
CA LYS A 75 -15.94 13.83 6.86
C LYS A 75 -17.09 13.88 5.86
N LEU A 76 -18.30 14.08 6.34
CA LEU A 76 -19.48 14.40 5.52
C LEU A 76 -19.27 15.72 4.77
N ASP A 77 -18.83 16.78 5.46
CA ASP A 77 -18.58 18.10 4.86
C ASP A 77 -17.46 18.05 3.82
N GLU A 78 -16.37 17.32 4.14
CA GLU A 78 -15.28 17.06 3.19
C GLU A 78 -15.77 16.30 1.95
N ALA A 79 -16.50 15.18 2.14
CA ALA A 79 -17.03 14.40 1.03
C ALA A 79 -17.97 15.23 0.14
N GLN A 80 -18.84 16.05 0.73
CA GLN A 80 -19.70 16.97 -0.01
C GLN A 80 -18.90 18.01 -0.80
N LYS A 81 -17.82 18.55 -0.23
CA LYS A 81 -16.93 19.47 -0.95
C LYS A 81 -16.31 18.79 -2.17
N ILE A 82 -15.81 17.57 -2.02
CA ILE A 82 -15.23 16.79 -3.13
C ILE A 82 -16.29 16.52 -4.20
N ILE A 83 -17.50 16.08 -3.83
CA ILE A 83 -18.61 15.84 -4.76
C ILE A 83 -18.98 17.11 -5.54
N ARG A 84 -19.05 18.28 -4.87
CA ARG A 84 -19.32 19.56 -5.56
C ARG A 84 -18.22 19.89 -6.58
N ASN A 85 -16.96 19.77 -6.19
CA ASN A 85 -15.82 20.05 -7.08
C ASN A 85 -15.80 19.08 -8.27
N HIS A 86 -16.10 17.80 -8.02
CA HIS A 86 -16.22 16.78 -9.06
C HIS A 86 -17.27 17.18 -10.10
N HIS A 87 -18.49 17.50 -9.67
CA HIS A 87 -19.56 17.92 -10.58
C HIS A 87 -19.20 19.17 -11.39
N GLN A 88 -18.50 20.13 -10.80
CA GLN A 88 -18.02 21.33 -11.51
C GLN A 88 -16.97 20.99 -12.58
N ALA A 89 -16.09 20.02 -12.31
CA ALA A 89 -15.03 19.62 -13.23
C ALA A 89 -15.53 18.75 -14.40
N LEU A 90 -16.61 17.99 -14.22
CA LEU A 90 -17.12 17.03 -15.23
C LEU A 90 -17.34 17.65 -16.61
N GLY A 91 -17.86 18.88 -16.67
CA GLY A 91 -18.14 19.54 -17.94
C GLY A 91 -16.92 19.83 -18.81
N GLN A 92 -15.72 19.86 -18.21
CA GLN A 92 -14.45 20.17 -18.89
C GLN A 92 -13.48 18.99 -18.90
N LEU A 93 -13.83 17.87 -18.26
CA LEU A 93 -12.92 16.76 -18.00
C LEU A 93 -12.32 16.15 -19.27
N GLU A 94 -13.14 15.85 -20.28
CA GLU A 94 -12.64 15.24 -21.51
C GLU A 94 -11.72 16.18 -22.30
N THR A 95 -12.04 17.48 -22.34
CA THR A 95 -11.15 18.49 -22.93
C THR A 95 -9.82 18.58 -22.17
N ALA A 96 -9.88 18.58 -20.84
CA ALA A 96 -8.70 18.58 -19.97
C ALA A 96 -7.80 17.36 -20.22
N LYS A 97 -8.37 16.15 -20.32
CA LYS A 97 -7.64 14.92 -20.65
C LYS A 97 -6.91 15.02 -21.98
N VAL A 98 -7.59 15.50 -23.02
CA VAL A 98 -7.01 15.66 -24.36
C VAL A 98 -5.83 16.65 -24.34
N LEU A 99 -5.97 17.78 -23.66
CA LEU A 99 -4.90 18.78 -23.53
C LEU A 99 -3.70 18.22 -22.77
N PHE A 100 -3.93 17.48 -21.70
CA PHE A 100 -2.88 16.85 -20.90
C PHE A 100 -2.11 15.78 -21.68
N ILE A 101 -2.81 14.91 -22.40
CA ILE A 101 -2.16 13.89 -23.26
C ILE A 101 -1.33 14.57 -24.37
N LYS A 102 -1.86 15.61 -25.02
CA LYS A 102 -1.16 16.30 -26.11
C LYS A 102 0.09 17.06 -25.67
N SER A 103 0.18 17.42 -24.40
CA SER A 103 1.31 18.14 -23.81
C SER A 103 2.22 17.17 -23.03
N PHE A 104 1.91 16.91 -21.76
CA PHE A 104 2.69 16.04 -20.90
C PHE A 104 2.74 14.60 -21.41
N GLY A 105 1.63 14.05 -21.92
CA GLY A 105 1.62 12.68 -22.45
C GLY A 105 2.63 12.45 -23.58
N ARG A 106 2.77 13.42 -24.50
CA ARG A 106 3.80 13.36 -25.54
C ARG A 106 5.22 13.49 -24.98
N PHE A 107 5.43 14.41 -24.03
CA PHE A 107 6.73 14.54 -23.37
C PHE A 107 7.13 13.26 -22.64
N TYR A 108 6.17 12.61 -21.96
CA TYR A 108 6.37 11.33 -21.30
C TYR A 108 6.76 10.23 -22.30
N ASP A 109 6.00 10.09 -23.39
CA ASP A 109 6.28 9.06 -24.41
C ASP A 109 7.64 9.31 -25.12
N ASP A 110 7.99 10.57 -25.40
CA ASP A 110 9.30 10.96 -25.95
C ASP A 110 10.44 10.52 -25.01
N TYR A 111 10.28 10.73 -23.70
CA TYR A 111 11.27 10.39 -22.70
C TYR A 111 11.43 8.87 -22.55
N GLU A 112 10.33 8.13 -22.37
CA GLU A 112 10.37 6.68 -22.11
C GLU A 112 10.90 5.85 -23.30
N THR A 113 10.73 6.34 -24.53
CA THR A 113 11.12 5.59 -25.75
C THR A 113 12.54 5.88 -26.23
N SER A 114 13.26 6.76 -25.54
CA SER A 114 14.53 7.29 -26.01
C SER A 114 15.74 6.62 -25.36
N GLU A 115 16.59 6.02 -26.18
CA GLU A 115 17.91 5.58 -25.73
C GLU A 115 18.85 6.81 -25.67
N GLY A 116 18.92 7.43 -24.49
CA GLY A 116 19.90 8.51 -24.22
C GLY A 116 19.37 9.94 -24.27
N PHE A 117 18.07 10.18 -24.14
CA PHE A 117 17.54 11.54 -24.05
C PHE A 117 17.86 12.17 -22.69
N SER A 118 18.43 13.37 -22.71
CA SER A 118 18.61 14.18 -21.50
C SER A 118 17.28 14.78 -21.08
N PHE A 119 16.90 14.59 -19.82
CA PHE A 119 15.65 15.10 -19.28
C PHE A 119 15.56 16.64 -19.40
N ASP A 120 14.65 17.13 -20.23
CA ASP A 120 14.50 18.56 -20.51
C ASP A 120 13.61 19.23 -19.45
N HIS A 121 14.25 19.67 -18.37
CA HIS A 121 13.58 20.39 -17.26
C HIS A 121 12.92 21.71 -17.70
N GLU A 122 13.41 22.39 -18.75
CA GLU A 122 12.81 23.63 -19.23
C GLU A 122 11.53 23.38 -20.03
N ARG A 123 11.52 22.34 -20.86
CA ARG A 123 10.30 21.87 -21.52
C ARG A 123 9.27 21.40 -20.50
N LEU A 124 9.67 20.65 -19.47
CA LEU A 124 8.75 20.21 -18.42
C LEU A 124 8.13 21.40 -17.67
N ARG A 125 8.92 22.39 -17.24
CA ARG A 125 8.40 23.59 -16.54
C ARG A 125 7.40 24.37 -17.39
N ARG A 126 7.64 24.50 -18.69
CA ARG A 126 6.69 25.14 -19.62
C ARG A 126 5.40 24.34 -19.74
N ILE A 127 5.51 23.02 -19.92
CA ILE A 127 4.35 22.11 -19.97
C ILE A 127 3.53 22.22 -18.68
N PHE A 128 4.18 22.21 -17.52
CA PHE A 128 3.51 22.32 -16.24
C PHE A 128 2.75 23.65 -16.12
N SER A 129 3.40 24.78 -16.44
CA SER A 129 2.77 26.11 -16.46
C SER A 129 1.53 26.15 -17.37
N ASP A 130 1.61 25.57 -18.57
CA ASP A 130 0.49 25.51 -19.52
C ASP A 130 -0.66 24.63 -19.00
N LEU A 131 -0.34 23.66 -18.14
CA LEU A 131 -1.29 22.72 -17.54
C LEU A 131 -1.89 23.18 -16.22
N HIS A 132 -1.44 24.29 -15.63
CA HIS A 132 -2.03 24.85 -14.40
C HIS A 132 -3.57 24.89 -14.40
N PRO A 133 -4.27 25.40 -15.44
CA PRO A 133 -5.74 25.41 -15.44
C PRO A 133 -6.37 24.02 -15.63
N VAL A 134 -5.62 23.06 -16.19
CA VAL A 134 -6.08 21.71 -16.54
C VAL A 134 -5.98 20.76 -15.34
N ILE A 135 -4.93 20.90 -14.53
CA ILE A 135 -4.63 19.98 -13.41
C ILE A 135 -5.78 19.89 -12.39
N PRO A 136 -6.38 20.99 -11.90
CA PRO A 136 -7.52 20.90 -10.98
C PRO A 136 -8.74 20.22 -11.58
N ILE A 137 -8.99 20.42 -12.88
CA ILE A 137 -10.10 19.76 -13.58
C ILE A 137 -9.87 18.24 -13.62
N LEU A 138 -8.66 17.81 -13.92
CA LEU A 138 -8.28 16.40 -13.92
C LEU A 138 -8.39 15.78 -12.53
N HIS A 139 -7.84 16.46 -11.51
CA HIS A 139 -7.87 16.00 -10.14
C HIS A 139 -9.30 15.80 -9.63
N TRP A 140 -10.14 16.82 -9.74
CA TRP A 140 -11.52 16.74 -9.26
C TRP A 140 -12.42 15.89 -10.16
N GLY A 141 -12.19 15.91 -11.47
CA GLY A 141 -13.01 15.16 -12.42
C GLY A 141 -12.74 13.65 -12.41
N MET A 142 -11.50 13.21 -12.14
CA MET A 142 -11.16 11.79 -12.08
C MET A 142 -11.18 11.22 -10.66
N LEU A 143 -10.98 12.05 -9.64
CA LEU A 143 -10.86 11.63 -8.24
C LEU A 143 -9.77 10.53 -8.09
N PRO A 144 -8.51 10.82 -8.47
CA PRO A 144 -7.48 9.81 -8.53
C PRO A 144 -7.15 9.26 -7.14
N ILE A 145 -7.03 7.94 -7.06
CA ILE A 145 -6.27 7.30 -5.98
C ILE A 145 -4.80 7.49 -6.33
N LEU A 146 -3.98 7.86 -5.34
CA LEU A 146 -2.57 8.20 -5.57
C LEU A 146 -1.68 7.34 -4.70
N SER A 147 -0.47 7.04 -5.17
CA SER A 147 0.49 6.28 -4.37
C SER A 147 0.77 7.00 -3.05
N LYS A 148 0.77 6.25 -1.95
CA LYS A 148 1.10 6.79 -0.62
C LYS A 148 2.49 7.43 -0.63
N TRP A 149 3.44 6.82 -1.33
CA TRP A 149 4.83 7.29 -1.43
C TRP A 149 4.96 8.67 -2.07
N LEU A 150 4.14 8.97 -3.08
CA LEU A 150 4.10 10.31 -3.68
C LEU A 150 3.73 11.37 -2.63
N MET A 151 2.69 11.12 -1.84
CA MET A 151 2.25 12.05 -0.78
C MET A 151 3.26 12.14 0.37
N ILE A 152 3.84 11.01 0.79
CA ILE A 152 4.83 10.95 1.88
C ILE A 152 6.11 11.69 1.48
N ASN A 153 6.68 11.38 0.30
CA ASN A 153 7.96 11.94 -0.14
C ASN A 153 7.88 13.43 -0.47
N SER A 154 6.72 13.89 -0.97
CA SER A 154 6.48 15.32 -1.18
C SER A 154 6.13 16.06 0.11
N GLY A 155 5.73 15.35 1.18
CA GLY A 155 5.20 15.96 2.40
C GLY A 155 3.89 16.71 2.18
N ARG A 156 3.14 16.39 1.12
CA ARG A 156 1.96 17.16 0.67
C ARG A 156 0.78 16.24 0.37
N LEU A 157 -0.42 16.71 0.71
CA LEU A 157 -1.66 16.15 0.19
C LEU A 157 -2.14 17.00 -1.00
N PRO A 158 -2.67 16.38 -2.07
CA PRO A 158 -3.11 17.13 -3.24
C PRO A 158 -4.14 18.21 -2.93
N GLU A 159 -5.07 17.94 -2.02
CA GLU A 159 -6.19 18.84 -1.73
C GLU A 159 -5.79 20.07 -0.91
N ASN A 160 -4.56 20.12 -0.37
CA ASN A 160 -4.03 21.29 0.33
C ASN A 160 -3.58 22.39 -0.66
N ASP A 161 -2.88 21.99 -1.72
CA ASP A 161 -2.55 22.81 -2.87
C ASP A 161 -2.35 21.90 -4.08
N ILE A 162 -3.35 21.88 -4.97
CA ILE A 162 -3.37 20.98 -6.12
C ILE A 162 -2.23 21.31 -7.08
N ILE A 163 -1.98 22.59 -7.34
CA ILE A 163 -0.97 22.97 -8.32
C ILE A 163 0.40 22.57 -7.79
N ASP A 164 0.72 22.99 -6.57
CA ASP A 164 2.00 22.71 -5.93
C ASP A 164 2.26 21.21 -5.69
N PHE A 165 1.21 20.40 -5.47
CA PHE A 165 1.34 18.95 -5.40
C PHE A 165 1.75 18.33 -6.74
N TYR A 166 1.20 18.81 -7.86
CA TYR A 166 1.47 18.27 -9.19
C TYR A 166 2.70 18.88 -9.89
N ASP A 167 3.43 19.79 -9.24
CA ASP A 167 4.69 20.38 -9.75
C ASP A 167 5.88 19.41 -9.68
N HIS A 168 5.69 18.19 -10.19
CA HIS A 168 6.73 17.19 -10.31
C HIS A 168 6.39 16.15 -11.39
N TYR A 169 7.41 15.64 -12.07
CA TYR A 169 7.26 14.65 -13.15
C TYR A 169 6.47 13.41 -12.72
N ASP A 170 6.79 12.84 -11.56
CA ASP A 170 6.11 11.64 -11.06
C ASP A 170 4.63 11.87 -10.75
N MET A 171 4.28 13.09 -10.33
CA MET A 171 2.90 13.46 -9.98
C MET A 171 2.06 13.64 -11.25
N LEU A 172 2.63 14.28 -12.27
CA LEU A 172 2.02 14.36 -13.60
C LEU A 172 1.92 12.97 -14.25
N THR A 173 2.90 12.10 -14.01
CA THR A 173 2.88 10.69 -14.44
C THR A 173 1.73 9.94 -13.78
N ALA A 174 1.45 10.18 -12.49
CA ALA A 174 0.29 9.60 -11.82
C ALA A 174 -1.04 10.02 -12.47
N LEU A 175 -1.19 11.30 -12.83
CA LEU A 175 -2.37 11.76 -13.59
C LEU A 175 -2.44 11.12 -14.99
N LEU A 176 -1.31 11.02 -15.70
CA LEU A 176 -1.28 10.39 -17.02
C LEU A 176 -1.69 8.92 -16.94
N LYS A 177 -1.21 8.19 -15.94
CA LYS A 177 -1.57 6.81 -15.67
C LYS A 177 -3.07 6.68 -15.39
N GLU A 178 -3.65 7.55 -14.55
CA GLU A 178 -5.10 7.61 -14.33
C GLU A 178 -5.87 7.82 -15.63
N ILE A 179 -5.48 8.80 -16.44
CA ILE A 179 -6.10 9.09 -17.75
C ILE A 179 -6.04 7.88 -18.69
N ARG A 180 -4.95 7.11 -18.65
CA ARG A 180 -4.73 5.90 -19.46
C ARG A 180 -5.38 4.65 -18.85
N GLY A 181 -6.14 4.76 -17.75
CA GLY A 181 -6.79 3.64 -17.08
C GLY A 181 -5.83 2.69 -16.36
N ARG A 182 -4.65 3.18 -15.99
CA ARG A 182 -3.58 2.45 -15.28
C ARG A 182 -3.19 3.16 -13.97
N GLY A 183 -4.09 3.98 -13.42
CA GLY A 183 -3.90 4.65 -12.14
C GLY A 183 -3.94 3.67 -10.98
N GLU A 184 -3.59 4.16 -9.80
CA GLU A 184 -3.70 3.39 -8.56
C GLU A 184 -5.18 3.05 -8.29
N THR A 185 -5.41 1.93 -7.62
CA THR A 185 -6.76 1.49 -7.27
C THR A 185 -6.85 1.12 -5.80
N MET A 186 -8.06 1.25 -5.26
CA MET A 186 -8.39 0.67 -3.96
C MET A 186 -9.00 -0.69 -4.21
N GLU A 187 -8.30 -1.75 -3.79
CA GLU A 187 -8.76 -3.13 -3.93
C GLU A 187 -8.64 -3.89 -2.61
N THR A 188 -9.46 -4.91 -2.44
CA THR A 188 -9.50 -5.77 -1.25
C THR A 188 -8.84 -7.14 -1.46
N LYS A 189 -8.20 -7.39 -2.62
CA LYS A 189 -7.58 -8.69 -2.94
C LYS A 189 -6.55 -9.14 -1.91
N GLY A 190 -5.84 -8.20 -1.28
CA GLY A 190 -4.89 -8.54 -0.22
C GLY A 190 -5.54 -9.26 0.98
N ASP A 191 -6.83 -9.04 1.23
CA ASP A 191 -7.56 -9.73 2.30
C ASP A 191 -7.74 -11.23 2.02
N ASP A 192 -7.62 -11.69 0.77
CA ASP A 192 -7.75 -13.11 0.41
C ASP A 192 -6.65 -13.98 1.05
N THR A 193 -5.53 -13.35 1.42
CA THR A 193 -4.39 -14.01 2.10
C THR A 193 -4.50 -13.98 3.64
N LEU A 194 -5.43 -13.20 4.21
CA LEU A 194 -5.55 -13.06 5.66
C LEU A 194 -6.07 -14.33 6.33
N ASN A 195 -5.44 -14.69 7.45
CA ASN A 195 -5.77 -15.81 8.32
C ASN A 195 -5.88 -17.14 7.58
N LYS A 196 -5.10 -17.29 6.50
CA LYS A 196 -4.94 -18.55 5.77
C LYS A 196 -3.69 -19.25 6.29
N GLU A 197 -3.88 -20.48 6.77
CA GLU A 197 -2.78 -21.30 7.28
C GLU A 197 -1.85 -21.68 6.13
N MET A 198 -0.57 -21.39 6.31
CA MET A 198 0.54 -21.75 5.44
C MET A 198 1.59 -22.51 6.25
N THR A 199 2.50 -23.20 5.56
CA THR A 199 3.63 -23.89 6.15
C THR A 199 4.93 -23.15 5.94
N PHE A 200 5.81 -23.17 6.92
CA PHE A 200 7.16 -22.66 6.85
C PHE A 200 8.09 -23.74 7.38
N SER A 201 8.82 -24.42 6.50
CA SER A 201 9.61 -25.61 6.85
C SER A 201 11.10 -25.27 6.86
N VAL A 202 11.74 -25.36 8.03
CA VAL A 202 13.15 -25.00 8.23
C VAL A 202 13.95 -26.19 8.72
N TYR A 203 15.05 -26.51 8.04
CA TYR A 203 16.01 -27.51 8.51
C TYR A 203 16.65 -27.07 9.83
N THR A 204 16.70 -27.98 10.81
CA THR A 204 17.31 -27.72 12.11
C THR A 204 18.40 -28.76 12.39
N ARG A 205 19.66 -28.34 12.57
CA ARG A 205 20.77 -29.29 12.85
C ARG A 205 20.56 -30.06 14.15
N ARG A 206 20.02 -29.42 15.19
CA ARG A 206 19.70 -30.03 16.49
C ARG A 206 18.88 -31.32 16.37
N TRP A 207 17.97 -31.37 15.41
CA TRP A 207 17.05 -32.51 15.20
C TRP A 207 17.42 -33.37 13.99
N GLY A 208 18.25 -32.85 13.07
CA GLY A 208 18.66 -33.54 11.85
C GLY A 208 17.57 -33.65 10.79
N HIS A 209 16.45 -32.95 10.96
CA HIS A 209 15.34 -32.90 10.01
C HIS A 209 14.68 -31.52 10.00
N PRO A 210 13.83 -31.22 9.00
CA PRO A 210 13.03 -30.01 9.00
C PRO A 210 12.02 -29.96 10.14
N ASN A 211 11.89 -28.79 10.75
CA ASN A 211 10.79 -28.40 11.63
C ASN A 211 9.78 -27.62 10.81
N VAL A 212 8.50 -27.98 10.94
CA VAL A 212 7.40 -27.34 10.19
C VAL A 212 6.63 -26.43 11.12
N TYR A 213 6.70 -25.13 10.85
CA TYR A 213 5.92 -24.09 11.49
C TYR A 213 4.63 -23.87 10.70
N ARG A 214 3.52 -23.65 11.40
CA ARG A 214 2.29 -23.12 10.79
C ARG A 214 2.30 -21.61 10.93
N ILE A 215 1.98 -20.90 9.87
CA ILE A 215 2.06 -19.45 9.82
C ILE A 215 0.84 -18.88 9.09
N GLU A 216 0.26 -17.83 9.63
CA GLU A 216 -0.88 -17.12 9.08
C GLU A 216 -0.54 -15.63 8.95
N ARG A 217 -0.89 -15.00 7.82
CA ARG A 217 -0.86 -13.53 7.72
C ARG A 217 -2.02 -12.95 8.53
N THR A 218 -1.77 -11.96 9.36
CA THR A 218 -2.78 -11.19 10.10
C THR A 218 -2.75 -9.72 9.67
N VAL A 219 -3.70 -8.93 10.16
CA VAL A 219 -3.76 -7.47 9.89
C VAL A 219 -2.56 -6.69 10.47
N ASP A 220 -1.81 -7.29 11.41
CA ASP A 220 -0.72 -6.64 12.15
C ASP A 220 0.67 -7.20 11.85
N GLY A 221 0.72 -8.37 11.20
CA GLY A 221 1.96 -9.13 11.01
C GLY A 221 1.65 -10.60 10.77
N TRP A 222 2.33 -11.50 11.47
CA TRP A 222 2.13 -12.94 11.35
C TRP A 222 1.62 -13.54 12.66
N GLU A 223 0.97 -14.70 12.58
CA GLU A 223 0.71 -15.59 13.71
C GLU A 223 1.41 -16.91 13.43
N VAL A 224 2.25 -17.37 14.36
CA VAL A 224 3.00 -18.61 14.21
C VAL A 224 2.56 -19.63 15.25
N ARG A 225 2.32 -20.86 14.79
CA ARG A 225 2.03 -22.00 15.65
C ARG A 225 3.06 -23.11 15.47
N HIS A 226 3.60 -23.58 16.59
CA HIS A 226 4.58 -24.65 16.68
C HIS A 226 4.50 -25.34 18.05
N ILE A 227 5.23 -26.45 18.22
CA ILE A 227 5.16 -27.27 19.44
C ILE A 227 5.63 -26.47 20.68
N ALA A 228 6.69 -25.68 20.55
CA ALA A 228 7.33 -24.99 21.68
C ALA A 228 6.80 -23.57 21.91
N ILE A 229 6.86 -22.72 20.88
CA ILE A 229 6.52 -21.30 20.99
C ILE A 229 5.45 -20.96 19.96
N ASN A 230 4.34 -20.39 20.44
CA ASN A 230 3.21 -19.95 19.63
C ASN A 230 2.99 -18.44 19.84
N GLY A 231 2.38 -17.78 18.86
CA GLY A 231 1.83 -16.44 19.02
C GLY A 231 2.16 -15.49 17.88
N LYS A 232 1.91 -14.21 18.16
CA LYS A 232 2.03 -13.12 17.21
C LYS A 232 3.49 -12.78 16.87
N CYS A 233 3.65 -12.29 15.66
CA CYS A 233 4.85 -11.64 15.14
C CYS A 233 4.48 -10.30 14.52
N ALA A 234 5.42 -9.36 14.54
CA ALA A 234 5.38 -8.20 13.66
C ALA A 234 5.56 -8.62 12.18
N LYS A 235 5.40 -7.68 11.25
CA LYS A 235 5.49 -7.95 9.79
C LYS A 235 6.84 -8.56 9.37
N ASP A 236 7.91 -8.17 10.04
CA ASP A 236 9.27 -8.68 9.82
C ASP A 236 9.50 -10.07 10.47
N GLY A 237 8.48 -10.66 11.10
CA GLY A 237 8.60 -11.93 11.81
C GLY A 237 9.15 -11.83 13.23
N GLU A 238 9.52 -10.64 13.71
CA GLU A 238 9.92 -10.41 15.10
C GLU A 238 8.81 -10.86 16.05
N GLY A 239 9.14 -11.66 17.07
CA GLY A 239 8.16 -12.32 17.93
C GLY A 239 8.26 -13.83 17.91
N ALA A 240 7.14 -14.53 17.76
CA ALA A 240 7.10 -15.99 17.93
C ALA A 240 7.99 -16.75 16.92
N LEU A 241 8.11 -16.28 15.68
CA LEU A 241 8.95 -16.91 14.67
C LEU A 241 10.43 -16.84 15.06
N MET A 242 10.98 -15.63 15.25
CA MET A 242 12.39 -15.47 15.63
C MET A 242 12.71 -16.19 16.94
N ARG A 243 11.81 -16.12 17.93
CA ARG A 243 11.98 -16.87 19.19
C ARG A 243 12.07 -18.38 18.98
N ASN A 244 11.29 -18.97 18.09
CA ASN A 244 11.42 -20.40 17.77
C ASN A 244 12.78 -20.70 17.12
N LEU A 245 13.19 -19.91 16.13
CA LEU A 245 14.46 -20.13 15.42
C LEU A 245 15.66 -20.02 16.37
N HIS A 246 15.68 -19.03 17.25
CA HIS A 246 16.73 -18.88 18.26
C HIS A 246 16.67 -19.96 19.35
N HIS A 247 15.49 -20.39 19.77
CA HIS A 247 15.33 -21.48 20.74
C HIS A 247 15.93 -22.80 20.20
N ASP A 248 15.85 -23.01 18.90
CA ASP A 248 16.40 -24.18 18.21
C ASP A 248 17.85 -23.99 17.73
N SER A 249 18.51 -22.90 18.15
CA SER A 249 19.90 -22.55 17.79
C SER A 249 20.16 -22.47 16.28
N ILE A 250 19.15 -22.10 15.50
CA ILE A 250 19.25 -22.04 14.04
C ILE A 250 20.04 -20.79 13.64
N PHE A 251 21.04 -20.95 12.77
CA PHE A 251 21.82 -19.85 12.20
C PHE A 251 21.22 -19.37 10.89
N PHE A 252 21.00 -18.06 10.77
CA PHE A 252 20.48 -17.42 9.58
C PHE A 252 20.80 -15.93 9.56
N PRO A 253 20.77 -15.28 8.37
CA PRO A 253 20.96 -13.84 8.24
C PRO A 253 19.69 -13.10 8.70
N GLU A 254 19.58 -12.88 10.01
CA GLU A 254 18.36 -12.38 10.67
C GLU A 254 17.80 -11.11 10.03
N GLU A 255 18.63 -10.06 9.86
CA GLU A 255 18.18 -8.79 9.25
C GLU A 255 17.65 -8.97 7.82
N GLY A 256 18.29 -9.85 7.04
CA GLY A 256 17.85 -10.15 5.68
C GLY A 256 16.52 -10.91 5.65
N VAL A 257 16.33 -11.85 6.58
CA VAL A 257 15.05 -12.57 6.74
C VAL A 257 13.94 -11.63 7.20
N LYS A 258 14.23 -10.75 8.17
CA LYS A 258 13.29 -9.72 8.65
C LYS A 258 12.80 -8.83 7.51
N TYR A 259 13.75 -8.34 6.71
CA TYR A 259 13.44 -7.54 5.53
C TYR A 259 12.56 -8.31 4.52
N ALA A 260 12.91 -9.56 4.22
CA ALA A 260 12.14 -10.40 3.29
C ALA A 260 10.71 -10.65 3.78
N LEU A 261 10.52 -10.95 5.06
CA LEU A 261 9.20 -11.16 5.66
C LEU A 261 8.35 -9.89 5.67
N SER A 262 8.95 -8.73 5.96
CA SER A 262 8.24 -7.45 5.92
C SER A 262 7.73 -7.14 4.51
N ASN A 263 8.59 -7.28 3.49
CA ASN A 263 8.20 -7.05 2.10
C ASN A 263 7.11 -8.03 1.67
N LEU A 264 7.25 -9.31 2.02
CA LEU A 264 6.26 -10.32 1.68
C LEU A 264 4.90 -10.04 2.31
N TRP A 265 4.89 -9.50 3.54
CA TRP A 265 3.68 -9.05 4.20
C TRP A 265 3.04 -7.87 3.45
N ASP A 266 3.83 -6.89 3.04
CA ASP A 266 3.35 -5.69 2.33
C ASP A 266 2.86 -6.02 0.92
N ASP A 267 3.58 -6.85 0.13
CA ASP A 267 3.15 -7.34 -1.18
C ASP A 267 1.78 -8.05 -1.11
N ALA A 268 1.59 -8.90 -0.09
CA ALA A 268 0.35 -9.61 0.14
C ALA A 268 -0.78 -8.67 0.62
N GLU A 269 -0.46 -7.67 1.45
CA GLU A 269 -1.41 -6.64 1.86
C GLU A 269 -1.88 -5.81 0.68
N ASP A 270 -0.98 -5.43 -0.21
CA ASP A 270 -1.28 -4.62 -1.39
C ASP A 270 -1.94 -5.40 -2.52
N GLY A 271 -1.98 -6.74 -2.41
CA GLY A 271 -2.64 -7.63 -3.36
C GLY A 271 -1.81 -7.92 -4.59
N GLU A 272 -0.50 -7.65 -4.55
CA GLU A 272 0.45 -7.95 -5.62
C GLU A 272 0.68 -9.46 -5.77
N ILE A 273 0.56 -10.19 -4.67
CA ILE A 273 0.66 -11.65 -4.63
C ILE A 273 -0.58 -12.28 -3.98
N GLY A 274 -1.00 -13.41 -4.54
CA GLY A 274 -2.06 -14.25 -3.97
C GLY A 274 -1.53 -15.28 -2.97
N LEU A 275 -2.43 -16.06 -2.38
CA LEU A 275 -2.09 -17.04 -1.33
C LEU A 275 -1.07 -18.10 -1.78
N GLU A 276 -1.18 -18.61 -3.00
CA GLU A 276 -0.27 -19.62 -3.53
C GLU A 276 1.16 -19.08 -3.68
N GLU A 277 1.31 -17.92 -4.33
CA GLU A 277 2.60 -17.25 -4.48
C GLU A 277 3.18 -16.84 -3.11
N LEU A 278 2.33 -16.39 -2.19
CA LEU A 278 2.72 -16.07 -0.82
C LEU A 278 3.31 -17.31 -0.11
N GLN A 279 2.66 -18.47 -0.20
CA GLN A 279 3.19 -19.72 0.34
C GLN A 279 4.53 -20.12 -0.31
N ILE A 280 4.66 -19.97 -1.63
CA ILE A 280 5.91 -20.28 -2.35
C ILE A 280 7.05 -19.39 -1.85
N ARG A 281 6.87 -18.06 -1.84
CA ARG A 281 7.90 -17.10 -1.38
C ARG A 281 8.22 -17.26 0.10
N LEU A 282 7.22 -17.56 0.91
CA LEU A 282 7.41 -17.84 2.33
C LEU A 282 8.30 -19.07 2.55
N GLN A 283 8.11 -20.13 1.75
CA GLN A 283 9.00 -21.29 1.78
C GLN A 283 10.40 -20.97 1.24
N GLN A 284 10.55 -20.10 0.24
CA GLN A 284 11.87 -19.65 -0.22
C GLN A 284 12.69 -18.97 0.89
N VAL A 285 12.03 -18.19 1.76
CA VAL A 285 12.68 -17.64 2.96
C VAL A 285 13.11 -18.75 3.92
N ALA A 286 12.26 -19.77 4.14
CA ALA A 286 12.60 -20.92 4.98
C ALA A 286 13.76 -21.77 4.40
N ASP A 287 13.81 -21.92 3.08
CA ASP A 287 14.87 -22.63 2.37
C ASP A 287 16.19 -21.87 2.44
N TRP A 288 16.15 -20.54 2.41
CA TRP A 288 17.33 -19.70 2.63
C TRP A 288 17.90 -19.88 4.03
N ILE A 289 17.06 -19.81 5.07
CA ILE A 289 17.43 -20.12 6.47
C ILE A 289 18.06 -21.52 6.54
N SER A 290 17.39 -22.52 5.97
CA SER A 290 17.85 -23.91 5.97
C SER A 290 19.21 -24.08 5.31
N SER A 291 19.48 -23.33 4.23
CA SER A 291 20.75 -23.40 3.50
C SER A 291 21.90 -22.84 4.32
N VAL A 292 21.67 -21.73 5.02
CA VAL A 292 22.67 -21.13 5.91
C VAL A 292 22.94 -22.05 7.11
N GLU A 293 21.89 -22.58 7.74
CA GLU A 293 22.00 -23.49 8.86
C GLU A 293 22.79 -24.77 8.50
N LYS A 294 22.55 -25.36 7.32
CA LYS A 294 23.33 -26.51 6.82
C LYS A 294 24.80 -26.14 6.60
N ALA A 295 25.05 -25.02 5.93
CA ALA A 295 26.42 -24.58 5.64
C ALA A 295 27.23 -24.33 6.93
N VAL A 296 26.60 -23.81 7.99
CA VAL A 296 27.25 -23.65 9.30
C VAL A 296 27.69 -25.00 9.86
N GLY A 297 26.85 -26.03 9.79
CA GLY A 297 27.22 -27.39 10.21
C GLY A 297 28.32 -28.02 9.37
N GLU A 298 28.22 -27.91 8.04
CA GLU A 298 29.18 -28.50 7.10
C GLU A 298 30.58 -27.89 7.19
N ASN A 299 30.68 -26.60 7.54
CA ASN A 299 31.94 -25.87 7.63
C ASN A 299 32.46 -25.71 9.07
N GLN A 300 31.76 -26.28 10.04
CA GLN A 300 32.20 -26.25 11.44
C GLN A 300 33.40 -27.19 11.62
N PRO A 301 34.47 -26.76 12.32
CA PRO A 301 35.54 -27.68 12.70
C PRO A 301 35.02 -28.82 13.59
N ASP A 302 35.45 -30.05 13.32
CA ASP A 302 34.94 -31.27 13.98
C ASP A 302 34.98 -31.24 15.52
N TRP A 303 35.91 -30.49 16.12
CA TRP A 303 36.06 -30.38 17.57
C TRP A 303 35.06 -29.42 18.23
N VAL A 304 34.39 -28.56 17.45
CA VAL A 304 33.45 -27.56 17.98
C VAL A 304 32.14 -28.22 18.40
N GLN A 305 31.63 -29.17 17.61
CA GLN A 305 30.38 -29.91 17.85
C GLN A 305 29.22 -29.02 18.34
N TYR A 306 29.13 -27.78 17.86
CA TYR A 306 28.13 -26.83 18.30
C TYR A 306 26.84 -27.07 17.52
N CYS A 307 25.84 -27.58 18.24
CA CYS A 307 24.48 -27.83 17.78
C CYS A 307 23.58 -26.67 18.17
#